data_AF-A0A0R3EB86-F1
#
_entry.id   AF-A0A0R3EB86-F1
#
_cell.length_a   1.000
_cell.length_b   1.000
_cell.length_c   1.000
_cell.angle_alpha   90.00
_cell.angle_beta   90.00
_cell.angle_gamma   90.00
#
_symmetry.space_group_name_H-M   'P 1'
#
loop_
_entity.id
_entity.type
_entity.pdbx_description
1 polymer ?
#
loop_
_entity_poly.entity_id
_entity_poly.type
_entity_poly.pdbx_seq_one_letter_code
_entity_poly.pdbx_strand_id
1 'polypeptide(L)'
;MPRRIAAVCFAMLPLVAHTEVAAQDVPGIEICTVEKTMERRTSCLQSNVDFLQKTITKLNLDHQQKLDAAMRQIDTLKVTLAGLQKTIGDLQAAQAKQAEDLKKKQDAPPPKDAK
;
A
#
# COMPACT_ATOMS: atom_id res chain seq x y z
N MET A 1 8.21 -18.68 -19.48
CA MET A 1 7.74 -18.68 -18.07
C MET A 1 8.87 -18.79 -17.04
N PRO A 2 9.80 -19.77 -17.07
CA PRO A 2 10.75 -19.98 -15.96
C PRO A 2 11.80 -18.86 -15.80
N ARG A 3 12.20 -18.22 -16.91
CA ARG A 3 13.15 -17.09 -16.91
C ARG A 3 12.64 -15.85 -16.17
N ARG A 4 11.34 -15.58 -16.20
CA ARG A 4 10.74 -14.42 -15.52
C ARG A 4 10.67 -14.64 -14.01
N ILE A 5 10.35 -15.87 -13.61
CA ILE A 5 10.32 -16.28 -12.19
C ILE A 5 11.74 -16.22 -11.60
N ALA A 6 12.74 -16.72 -12.32
CA ALA A 6 14.13 -16.66 -11.88
C ALA A 6 14.64 -15.21 -11.70
N ALA A 7 14.26 -14.30 -12.59
CA ALA A 7 14.63 -12.89 -12.49
C ALA A 7 13.97 -12.19 -11.28
N VAL A 8 12.71 -12.50 -10.97
CA VAL A 8 12.01 -11.97 -9.79
C VAL A 8 12.64 -12.49 -8.49
N CYS A 9 12.99 -13.78 -8.44
CA CYS A 9 13.67 -14.37 -7.29
C CYS A 9 15.05 -13.75 -7.04
N PHE A 10 15.84 -13.51 -8.10
CA PHE A 10 17.15 -12.86 -7.98
C PHE A 10 17.08 -11.39 -7.57
N ALA A 11 16.04 -10.67 -8.02
CA ALA A 11 15.82 -9.28 -7.64
C ALA A 11 15.41 -9.09 -6.16
N MET A 12 14.76 -10.10 -5.56
CA MET A 12 14.31 -10.06 -4.16
C MET A 12 15.39 -10.53 -3.16
N LEU A 13 16.39 -11.29 -3.61
CA LEU A 13 17.51 -11.77 -2.79
C LEU A 13 18.26 -10.68 -1.99
N PRO A 14 18.59 -9.49 -2.54
CA PRO A 14 19.28 -8.46 -1.78
C PRO A 14 18.42 -7.81 -0.69
N LEU A 15 17.09 -7.88 -0.78
CA LEU A 15 16.19 -7.30 0.23
C LEU A 15 16.16 -8.14 1.53
N VAL A 16 16.39 -9.45 1.42
CA VAL A 16 16.46 -10.37 2.58
C VAL A 16 17.84 -10.36 3.23
N ALA A 17 18.90 -10.02 2.46
CA ALA A 17 20.27 -10.02 2.94
C ALA A 17 20.61 -8.87 3.91
N HIS A 18 19.68 -7.94 4.16
CA HIS A 18 19.88 -6.79 5.06
C HIS A 18 19.05 -6.89 6.35
N THR A 19 18.41 -8.02 6.60
CA THR A 19 17.79 -8.25 7.91
C THR A 19 18.88 -8.68 8.88
N GLU A 20 19.39 -7.75 9.68
CA GLU A 20 20.04 -8.13 10.92
C GLU A 20 19.05 -8.99 11.70
N VAL A 21 19.40 -10.26 11.95
CA VAL A 21 18.67 -11.10 12.89
C VAL A 21 19.02 -10.58 14.28
N ALA A 22 18.47 -9.41 14.61
CA ALA A 22 18.34 -9.02 16.00
C ALA A 22 17.43 -10.08 16.62
N ALA A 23 17.97 -10.84 17.58
CA ALA A 23 17.12 -11.66 18.41
C ALA A 23 16.00 -10.77 18.95
N GLN A 24 14.74 -11.20 18.78
CA GLN A 24 13.61 -10.51 19.38
C GLN A 24 13.75 -10.73 20.88
N ASP A 25 14.27 -9.70 21.56
CA ASP A 25 14.49 -9.79 23.00
C ASP A 25 13.13 -9.99 23.67
N VAL A 26 13.04 -11.01 24.51
CA VAL A 26 11.81 -11.35 25.22
C VAL A 26 11.87 -10.58 26.54
N PRO A 27 11.08 -9.51 26.73
CA PRO A 27 11.31 -8.58 27.84
C PRO A 27 11.21 -9.29 29.20
N GLY A 28 12.28 -9.28 30.00
CA GLY A 28 12.30 -9.90 31.33
C GLY A 28 12.66 -11.38 31.35
N ILE A 29 13.00 -12.00 30.20
CA ILE A 29 13.48 -13.39 30.16
C ILE A 29 14.81 -13.55 30.88
N GLU A 30 15.65 -12.52 30.83
CA GLU A 30 16.91 -12.39 31.56
C GLU A 30 16.69 -12.45 33.08
N ILE A 31 15.57 -11.92 33.57
CA ILE A 31 15.20 -11.96 34.99
C ILE A 31 14.63 -13.35 35.35
N CYS A 32 13.80 -13.94 34.49
CA CYS A 32 13.22 -15.25 34.76
C CYS A 32 14.24 -16.39 34.69
N THR A 33 15.31 -16.24 33.92
CA THR A 33 16.35 -17.28 33.73
C THR A 33 17.41 -17.28 34.82
N VAL A 34 17.65 -16.15 35.50
CA VAL A 34 18.55 -16.09 36.67
C VAL A 34 17.91 -16.64 37.95
N GLU A 35 16.59 -16.82 37.98
CA GLU A 35 15.86 -17.35 39.12
C GLU A 35 16.22 -18.83 39.42
N LYS A 36 16.53 -19.12 40.68
CA LYS A 36 17.03 -20.43 41.12
C LYS A 36 15.94 -21.30 41.73
N THR A 37 14.90 -20.71 42.30
CA THR A 37 13.75 -21.43 42.85
C THR A 37 12.78 -21.80 41.74
N MET A 38 12.38 -23.07 41.67
CA MET A 38 11.57 -23.58 40.56
C MET A 38 10.17 -22.94 40.54
N GLU A 39 9.55 -22.72 41.70
CA GLU A 39 8.26 -22.03 41.81
C GLU A 39 8.33 -20.60 41.26
N ARG A 40 9.32 -19.80 41.69
CA ARG A 40 9.46 -18.40 41.26
C ARG A 40 9.81 -18.32 39.78
N ARG A 41 10.67 -19.21 39.28
CA ARG A 41 11.02 -19.29 37.85
C ARG A 41 9.79 -19.57 36.99
N THR A 42 8.95 -20.51 37.42
CA THR A 42 7.73 -20.87 36.71
C THR A 42 6.74 -19.70 36.70
N SER A 43 6.54 -19.04 37.84
CA SER A 43 5.64 -17.87 37.94
C SER A 43 6.10 -16.69 37.08
N CYS A 44 7.42 -16.44 37.02
CA CYS A 44 8.02 -15.39 36.20
C CYS A 44 7.77 -15.67 34.71
N LEU A 45 8.11 -16.89 34.26
CA LEU A 45 7.90 -17.32 32.87
C LEU A 45 6.42 -17.26 32.48
N GLN A 46 5.50 -17.65 33.37
CA GLN A 46 4.07 -17.56 33.11
C GLN A 46 3.61 -16.11 32.88
N SER A 47 4.06 -15.18 33.71
CA SER A 47 3.74 -13.75 33.55
C SER A 47 4.33 -13.16 32.26
N ASN A 48 5.53 -13.60 31.88
CA ASN A 48 6.16 -13.21 30.62
C ASN A 48 5.38 -13.71 29.40
N VAL A 49 4.92 -14.97 29.41
CA VAL A 49 4.09 -15.54 28.34
C VAL A 49 2.76 -14.80 28.24
N ASP A 50 2.10 -14.47 29.36
CA ASP A 50 0.86 -13.68 29.35
C ASP A 50 1.09 -12.27 28.75
N PHE A 51 2.19 -11.61 29.12
CA PHE A 51 2.57 -10.32 28.54
C PHE A 51 2.82 -10.42 27.02
N LEU A 52 3.58 -11.42 26.57
CA LEU A 52 3.84 -11.65 25.16
C LEU A 52 2.55 -11.94 24.39
N GLN A 53 1.68 -12.80 24.93
CA GLN A 53 0.41 -13.14 24.30
C GLN A 53 -0.47 -11.90 24.12
N LYS A 54 -0.60 -11.07 25.16
CA LYS A 54 -1.31 -9.79 25.09
C LYS A 54 -0.70 -8.84 24.06
N THR A 55 0.63 -8.77 24.01
CA THR A 55 1.36 -7.93 23.08
C THR A 55 1.16 -8.37 21.63
N ILE A 56 1.27 -9.68 21.36
CA ILE A 56 1.00 -10.28 20.03
C ILE A 56 -0.44 -10.00 19.60
N THR A 57 -1.42 -10.21 20.48
CA THR A 57 -2.82 -9.90 20.18
C THR A 57 -3.01 -8.42 19.84
N LYS A 58 -2.39 -7.51 20.61
CA LYS A 58 -2.46 -6.07 20.34
C LYS A 58 -1.82 -5.70 19.00
N LEU A 59 -0.63 -6.23 18.71
CA LEU A 59 0.07 -6.01 17.45
C LEU A 59 -0.75 -6.51 16.26
N ASN A 60 -1.35 -7.70 16.37
CA ASN A 60 -2.21 -8.25 15.33
C ASN A 60 -3.42 -7.34 15.08
N LEU A 61 -4.09 -6.86 16.13
CA LEU A 61 -5.23 -5.95 15.97
C LEU A 61 -4.82 -4.61 15.32
N ASP A 62 -3.70 -4.02 15.76
CA ASP A 62 -3.17 -2.78 15.18
C ASP A 62 -2.83 -2.95 13.68
N HIS A 63 -2.21 -4.07 13.31
CA HIS A 63 -1.91 -4.37 11.91
C HIS A 63 -3.18 -4.58 11.08
N GLN A 64 -4.17 -5.30 11.59
CA GLN A 64 -5.45 -5.46 10.91
C GLN A 64 -6.14 -4.11 10.69
N GLN A 65 -6.16 -3.24 11.70
CA GLN A 65 -6.71 -1.89 11.57
C GLN A 65 -5.97 -1.05 10.51
N LYS A 66 -4.64 -1.15 10.45
CA LYS A 66 -3.83 -0.49 9.40
C LYS A 66 -4.14 -1.01 8.01
N LEU A 67 -4.31 -2.33 7.85
CA LEU A 67 -4.69 -2.94 6.59
C LEU A 67 -6.08 -2.48 6.14
N ASP A 68 -7.06 -2.49 7.05
CA ASP A 68 -8.42 -2.01 6.76
C ASP A 68 -8.43 -0.53 6.35
N ALA A 69 -7.66 0.32 7.06
CA ALA A 69 -7.53 1.73 6.72
C ALA A 69 -6.90 1.92 5.33
N ALA A 70 -5.84 1.16 5.01
CA ALA A 70 -5.21 1.20 3.69
C ALA A 70 -6.16 0.72 2.57
N MET A 71 -6.97 -0.31 2.82
CA MET A 71 -7.99 -0.76 1.87
C MET A 71 -9.03 0.33 1.56
N ARG A 72 -9.50 1.06 2.58
CA ARG A 72 -10.41 2.20 2.38
C ARG A 72 -9.76 3.34 1.58
N GLN A 73 -8.47 3.60 1.79
CA GLN A 73 -7.72 4.57 0.99
C GLN A 73 -7.63 4.11 -0.48
N ILE A 74 -7.35 2.83 -0.72
CA ILE A 74 -7.33 2.25 -2.06
C ILE A 74 -8.68 2.45 -2.76
N ASP A 75 -9.79 2.20 -2.09
CA ASP A 75 -11.12 2.35 -2.70
C ASP A 75 -11.46 3.81 -2.98
N THR A 76 -11.08 4.72 -2.09
CA THR A 76 -11.20 6.17 -2.34
C THR A 76 -10.38 6.57 -3.57
N LEU A 77 -9.12 6.12 -3.66
CA LEU A 77 -8.25 6.41 -4.79
C LEU A 77 -8.82 5.84 -6.11
N LYS A 78 -9.37 4.63 -6.10
CA LYS A 78 -10.04 4.05 -7.30
C LYS A 78 -11.20 4.92 -7.78
N VAL A 79 -12.03 5.44 -6.86
CA VAL A 79 -13.13 6.34 -7.22
C VAL A 79 -12.60 7.65 -7.81
N THR A 80 -11.55 8.23 -7.22
CA THR A 80 -10.94 9.45 -7.77
C THR A 80 -10.34 9.21 -9.15
N LEU A 81 -9.71 8.06 -9.38
CA LEU A 81 -9.15 7.67 -10.67
C LEU A 81 -10.25 7.55 -11.72
N ALA A 82 -11.35 6.85 -11.40
CA ALA A 82 -12.50 6.74 -12.30
C ALA A 82 -13.11 8.11 -12.63
N GLY A 83 -13.21 9.02 -11.64
CA GLY A 83 -13.65 10.40 -11.85
C GLY A 83 -12.73 11.17 -12.80
N LEU A 84 -11.42 11.12 -12.57
CA LEU A 84 -10.43 11.76 -13.44
C LEU A 84 -10.45 11.19 -14.87
N GLN A 85 -10.59 9.87 -15.00
CA GLN A 85 -10.68 9.22 -16.31
C GLN A 85 -11.90 9.70 -17.09
N LYS A 86 -13.04 9.95 -16.42
CA LYS A 86 -14.21 10.55 -17.02
C LYS A 86 -13.96 11.99 -17.48
N THR A 87 -13.36 12.83 -16.62
CA THR A 87 -13.00 14.22 -16.98
C THR A 87 -12.08 14.27 -18.20
N ILE A 88 -11.10 13.36 -18.30
CA ILE A 88 -10.21 13.26 -19.47
C ILE A 88 -11.02 12.91 -20.72
N GLY A 89 -11.95 11.95 -20.63
CA GLY A 89 -12.83 11.59 -21.74
C GLY A 89 -13.69 12.77 -22.22
N ASP A 90 -14.30 13.50 -21.27
CA ASP A 90 -15.13 14.67 -21.58
C ASP A 90 -14.32 15.80 -22.23
N LEU A 91 -13.10 16.05 -21.76
CA LEU A 91 -12.19 17.05 -22.33
C LEU A 91 -11.70 16.66 -23.72
N GLN A 92 -11.34 15.39 -23.95
CA GLN A 92 -10.96 14.89 -25.28
C GLN A 92 -12.12 15.03 -26.28
N ALA A 93 -13.35 14.71 -25.86
CA ALA A 93 -14.53 14.88 -26.69
C ALA A 93 -14.82 16.36 -27.00
N ALA A 94 -14.67 17.24 -26.02
CA ALA A 94 -14.83 18.69 -26.21
C ALA A 94 -13.76 19.25 -27.17
N GLN A 95 -12.51 18.82 -27.02
CA GLN A 95 -11.40 19.21 -27.90
C GLN A 95 -11.62 18.74 -29.35
N ALA A 96 -12.09 17.50 -29.53
CA ALA A 96 -12.41 16.97 -30.86
C ALA A 96 -13.50 17.80 -31.55
N LYS A 97 -14.58 18.14 -30.83
CA LYS A 97 -15.66 19.00 -31.35
C LYS A 97 -15.14 20.39 -31.73
N GLN A 98 -14.35 21.01 -30.86
CA GLN A 98 -13.74 22.32 -31.16
C GLN A 98 -12.84 22.26 -32.40
N ALA A 99 -12.06 21.19 -32.57
CA ALA A 99 -11.22 21.02 -33.75
C ALA A 99 -12.05 20.85 -35.04
N GLU A 100 -13.19 20.17 -34.99
CA GLU A 100 -14.12 20.05 -36.12
C GLU A 100 -14.81 21.39 -36.44
N ASP A 101 -15.25 22.14 -35.43
CA ASP A 101 -15.87 23.46 -35.59
C ASP A 101 -14.90 24.49 -36.17
N LEU A 102 -13.62 24.43 -35.79
CA LEU A 102 -12.56 25.28 -36.35
C LEU A 102 -12.28 24.97 -37.83
N LYS A 103 -12.31 23.69 -38.22
CA LYS A 103 -12.19 23.29 -39.64
C LYS A 103 -13.38 23.78 -40.48
N LYS A 104 -14.61 23.65 -39.97
CA LYS A 104 -15.81 24.14 -40.68
C LYS A 104 -15.84 25.66 -40.86
N LYS A 105 -15.20 26.43 -39.96
CA LYS A 105 -15.08 27.89 -40.10
C LYS A 105 -13.99 28.34 -41.07
N GLN A 106 -12.98 27.51 -41.35
CA GLN A 106 -11.95 27.82 -42.36
C GLN A 106 -12.40 27.52 -43.81
N ASP A 107 -13.42 26.68 -44.00
CA ASP A 107 -14.01 26.37 -45.31
C ASP A 107 -15.20 27.30 -45.69
N ALA A 108 -15.50 28.32 -44.88
CA ALA A 108 -16.51 29.30 -45.24
C ALA A 108 -15.96 30.24 -46.34
N PRO A 109 -16.57 30.32 -47.53
CA PRO A 109 -16.10 31.18 -48.61
C PRO A 109 -16.13 32.64 -48.16
N PRO A 110 -15.15 33.48 -48.60
CA PRO A 110 -15.11 34.89 -48.24
C PRO A 110 -16.44 35.56 -48.63
N PRO A 111 -16.97 36.47 -47.79
CA PRO A 111 -18.18 37.21 -48.14
C PRO A 111 -17.92 37.92 -49.46
N LYS A 112 -18.70 37.56 -50.48
CA LYS A 112 -18.74 38.30 -51.73
C LYS A 112 -19.44 39.62 -51.40
N ASP A 113 -18.65 40.67 -51.23
CA ASP A 113 -19.16 42.04 -51.17
C ASP A 113 -20.00 42.30 -52.43
N ALA A 114 -21.29 42.48 -52.20
CA ALA A 114 -22.23 42.95 -53.18
C ALA A 114 -22.44 44.46 -52.96
N LYS A 115 -21.87 45.22 -53.90
CA LYS A 115 -22.20 46.59 -54.31
C LYS A 115 -21.50 47.76 -53.60
#